data_AF-A0A1B6EL35-F1
#
_entry.id   AF-A0A1B6EL35-F1
#
_cell.length_a   1.000
_cell.length_b   1.000
_cell.length_c   1.000
_cell.angle_alpha   90.00
_cell.angle_beta   90.00
_cell.angle_gamma   90.00
#
_symmetry.space_group_name_H-M   'P 1'
#
loop_
_entity.id
_entity.type
_entity.pdbx_description
1 polymer ?
#
loop_
_entity_poly.entity_id
_entity_poly.type
_entity_poly.pdbx_seq_one_letter_code
_entity_poly.pdbx_strand_id
1 'polypeptide(L)'
;MITYSASLPSGYENRFENMHRKRVMFLFFAVLAITGAAASEDWTDLHVKFALWDGFYHVPQTVEQINQDKYVKMARDDDLNVTMYSYPNDPRVSILFDSYGNIAGLRTAYIKA
;
A
#
# COMPACT_ATOMS: atom_id res chain seq x y z
N MET A 1 13.59 -59.24 -29.97
CA MET A 1 13.29 -58.18 -28.97
C MET A 1 12.28 -57.25 -29.63
N ILE A 2 10.99 -57.40 -29.30
CA ILE A 2 9.92 -56.59 -29.89
C ILE A 2 9.52 -55.57 -28.81
N THR A 3 9.81 -54.30 -29.07
CA THR A 3 9.44 -53.18 -28.21
C THR A 3 7.99 -52.81 -28.53
N TYR A 4 7.08 -53.04 -27.59
CA TYR A 4 5.70 -52.56 -27.72
C TYR A 4 5.67 -51.07 -27.39
N SER A 5 5.54 -50.21 -28.41
CA SER A 5 5.08 -48.85 -28.20
C SER A 5 3.58 -48.90 -27.94
N ALA A 6 3.18 -48.73 -26.67
CA ALA A 6 1.78 -48.59 -26.32
C ALA A 6 1.29 -47.21 -26.80
N SER A 7 0.66 -47.16 -27.98
CA SER A 7 -0.12 -45.99 -28.39
C SER A 7 -1.42 -45.97 -27.61
N LEU A 8 -1.66 -44.89 -26.86
CA LEU A 8 -2.93 -44.69 -26.16
C LEU A 8 -4.04 -44.45 -27.21
N PRO A 9 -5.25 -45.02 -27.05
CA PRO A 9 -6.36 -44.72 -27.95
C PRO A 9 -6.68 -43.22 -27.88
N SER A 10 -6.95 -42.56 -29.02
CA SER A 10 -7.02 -41.09 -29.10
C SER A 10 -8.00 -40.44 -28.11
N GLY A 11 -9.04 -41.14 -27.67
CA GLY A 11 -9.96 -40.68 -26.63
C GLY A 11 -9.33 -40.56 -25.23
N TYR A 12 -8.34 -41.39 -24.90
CA TYR A 12 -7.58 -41.30 -23.66
C TYR A 12 -6.59 -40.14 -23.72
N GLU A 13 -5.86 -39.98 -24.83
CA GLU A 13 -4.90 -38.90 -25.05
C GLU A 13 -5.56 -37.52 -24.89
N ASN A 14 -6.70 -37.29 -25.54
CA ASN A 14 -7.49 -36.06 -25.39
C ASN A 14 -7.97 -35.82 -23.93
N ARG A 15 -8.28 -36.87 -23.18
CA ARG A 15 -8.75 -36.76 -21.78
C ARG A 15 -7.58 -36.47 -20.83
N PHE A 16 -6.41 -37.06 -21.08
CA PHE A 16 -5.18 -36.77 -20.34
C PHE A 16 -4.70 -35.34 -20.58
N GLU A 17 -4.70 -34.86 -21.82
CA GLU A 17 -4.34 -33.47 -22.15
C GLU A 17 -5.28 -32.47 -21.49
N ASN A 18 -6.59 -32.72 -21.51
CA ASN A 18 -7.57 -31.82 -20.91
C ASN A 18 -7.48 -31.80 -19.38
N MET A 19 -7.20 -32.94 -18.73
CA MET A 19 -6.90 -32.98 -17.29
C MET A 19 -5.59 -32.27 -16.95
N HIS A 20 -4.55 -32.44 -17.76
CA HIS A 20 -3.26 -31.76 -17.58
C HIS A 20 -3.44 -30.25 -17.71
N ARG A 21 -4.15 -29.79 -18.74
CA ARG A 21 -4.48 -28.37 -18.97
C ARG A 21 -5.27 -27.77 -17.81
N LYS A 22 -6.27 -28.48 -17.27
CA LYS A 22 -7.03 -28.04 -16.09
C LYS A 22 -6.17 -27.94 -14.83
N ARG A 23 -5.27 -28.90 -14.61
CA ARG A 23 -4.33 -28.88 -13.47
C ARG A 23 -3.32 -27.74 -13.59
N VAL A 24 -2.76 -27.54 -14.78
CA VAL A 24 -1.84 -26.43 -15.06
C VAL A 24 -2.54 -25.09 -14.86
N MET A 25 -3.78 -24.95 -15.37
CA MET A 25 -4.56 -23.73 -15.20
C MET A 25 -4.91 -23.48 -13.72
N PHE A 26 -5.28 -24.51 -12.97
CA PHE A 26 -5.52 -24.41 -11.53
C PHE A 26 -4.28 -23.98 -10.76
N LEU A 27 -3.12 -24.58 -11.06
CA LEU A 27 -1.84 -24.19 -10.47
C LEU A 27 -1.49 -22.74 -10.78
N PHE A 28 -1.75 -22.29 -12.01
CA PHE A 28 -1.51 -20.90 -12.40
C PHE A 28 -2.39 -19.92 -11.60
N PHE A 29 -3.68 -20.20 -11.44
CA PHE A 29 -4.58 -19.39 -10.61
C PHE A 29 -4.21 -19.44 -9.12
N ALA A 30 -3.77 -20.58 -8.61
CA ALA A 30 -3.31 -20.71 -7.23
C ALA A 30 -2.07 -19.85 -6.96
N VAL A 31 -1.10 -19.84 -7.89
CA VAL A 31 0.09 -18.97 -7.79
C VAL A 31 -0.32 -17.50 -7.79
N LEU A 32 -1.21 -17.08 -8.70
CA LEU A 32 -1.71 -15.70 -8.76
C LEU A 32 -2.40 -15.27 -7.46
N ALA A 33 -3.23 -16.14 -6.88
CA ALA A 33 -3.92 -15.86 -5.63
C ALA A 33 -2.95 -15.72 -4.44
N ILE A 34 -1.92 -16.57 -4.37
CA ILE A 34 -0.89 -16.49 -3.33
C ILE A 34 -0.08 -15.21 -3.48
N THR A 35 0.31 -14.83 -4.70
CA THR A 35 1.02 -13.56 -4.93
C THR A 35 0.15 -12.35 -4.62
N GLY A 36 -1.14 -12.39 -4.93
CA GLY A 36 -2.07 -11.31 -4.61
C GLY A 36 -2.27 -11.14 -3.10
N ALA A 37 -2.34 -12.24 -2.36
CA ALA A 37 -2.41 -12.21 -0.90
C ALA A 37 -1.08 -11.80 -0.24
N ALA A 38 0.07 -12.14 -0.84
CA ALA A 38 1.38 -11.71 -0.33
C ALA A 38 1.72 -10.25 -0.69
N ALA A 39 1.13 -9.71 -1.76
CA ALA A 39 1.29 -8.33 -2.21
C ALA A 39 0.26 -7.37 -1.60
N SER A 40 -0.57 -7.83 -0.65
CA SER A 40 -1.35 -6.91 0.17
C SER A 40 -0.38 -6.19 1.11
N GLU A 41 0.15 -5.07 0.64
CA GLU A 41 0.94 -4.16 1.45
C GLU A 41 0.01 -3.51 2.47
N ASP A 42 0.35 -3.62 3.74
CA ASP A 42 -0.35 -2.92 4.80
C ASP A 42 -0.20 -1.41 4.53
N TRP A 43 -1.33 -0.71 4.40
CA TRP A 43 -1.38 0.75 4.20
C TRP A 43 -0.98 1.53 5.47
N THR A 44 -0.10 0.94 6.29
CA THR A 44 0.34 1.46 7.59
C THR A 44 1.41 2.53 7.47
N ASP A 45 1.98 2.73 6.27
CA ASP A 45 3.09 3.65 6.08
C ASP A 45 2.78 4.68 4.99
N LEU A 46 2.55 5.93 5.41
CA LEU A 46 2.24 7.03 4.50
C LEU A 46 3.50 7.84 4.22
N HIS A 47 4.07 7.63 3.03
CA HIS A 47 5.21 8.38 2.55
C HIS A 47 4.77 9.51 1.60
N VAL A 48 5.17 10.75 1.90
CA VAL A 48 4.93 11.89 1.01
C VAL A 48 6.24 12.36 0.39
N LYS A 49 6.27 12.45 -0.95
CA LYS A 49 7.37 13.05 -1.71
C LYS A 49 7.00 14.48 -2.07
N PHE A 50 7.80 15.45 -1.63
CA PHE A 50 7.68 16.83 -2.08
C PHE A 50 8.37 16.98 -3.43
N ALA A 51 7.68 17.57 -4.42
CA ALA A 51 8.13 17.66 -5.81
C ALA A 51 9.48 18.39 -6.02
N LEU A 52 9.94 19.17 -5.04
CA LEU A 52 11.15 19.99 -5.14
C LEU A 52 12.40 19.39 -4.47
N TRP A 53 12.27 18.34 -3.65
CA TRP A 53 13.37 17.79 -2.86
C TRP A 53 13.40 16.26 -2.99
N ASP A 54 14.57 15.68 -3.17
CA ASP A 54 14.71 14.23 -3.30
C ASP A 54 14.73 13.60 -1.90
N GLY A 55 13.61 12.98 -1.53
CA GLY A 55 13.42 12.32 -0.24
C GLY A 55 11.95 11.99 0.00
N PHE A 56 11.71 10.83 0.62
CA PHE A 56 10.41 10.50 1.20
C PHE A 56 10.42 10.93 2.66
N TYR A 57 9.42 11.71 3.07
CA TYR A 57 9.23 12.04 4.47
C TYR A 57 8.16 11.12 5.03
N HIS A 58 8.47 10.46 6.14
CA HIS A 58 7.50 9.73 6.93
C HIS A 58 6.47 10.72 7.47
N VAL A 59 5.19 10.47 7.16
CA VAL A 59 4.09 11.28 7.67
C VAL A 59 3.45 10.52 8.82
N PRO A 60 3.48 11.07 10.06
CA PRO A 60 2.83 10.43 11.19
C PRO A 60 1.33 10.30 10.94
N GLN A 61 0.80 9.11 11.16
CA GLN A 61 -0.60 8.76 10.96
C GLN A 61 -1.44 9.02 12.21
N THR A 62 -0.80 9.07 13.39
CA THR A 62 -1.47 9.34 14.68
C THR A 62 -0.81 10.47 15.46
N VAL A 63 -1.57 11.09 16.37
CA VAL A 63 -1.04 12.11 17.30
C VAL A 63 0.04 11.53 18.23
N GLU A 64 -0.02 10.23 18.54
CA GLU A 64 0.99 9.55 19.35
C GLU A 64 2.36 9.53 18.64
N GLN A 65 2.37 9.22 17.33
CA GLN A 65 3.57 9.29 16.50
C GLN A 65 4.08 10.73 16.40
N ILE A 66 3.18 11.72 16.27
CA ILE A 66 3.55 13.14 16.27
C ILE A 66 4.27 13.58 17.54
N ASN A 67 3.86 13.07 18.71
CA ASN A 67 4.49 13.43 19.98
C ASN A 67 5.89 12.81 20.13
N GLN A 68 6.19 11.74 19.38
CA GLN A 68 7.52 11.14 19.31
C GLN A 68 8.40 11.85 18.28
N ASP A 69 7.78 12.29 17.19
CA ASP A 69 8.43 13.07 16.14
C ASP A 69 8.58 14.54 16.54
N LYS A 70 9.44 15.27 15.81
CA LYS A 70 9.78 16.67 16.11
C LYS A 70 8.66 17.67 15.81
N TYR A 71 7.42 17.24 15.55
CA TYR A 71 6.33 18.12 15.13
C TYR A 71 5.85 19.02 16.29
N VAL A 72 5.45 20.24 15.95
CA VAL A 72 4.95 21.23 16.91
C VAL A 72 3.48 21.50 16.64
N LYS A 73 2.67 21.53 17.70
CA LYS A 73 1.26 21.91 17.63
C LYS A 73 1.16 23.39 17.26
N MET A 74 0.51 23.67 16.14
CA MET A 74 0.36 25.01 15.58
C MET A 74 -0.88 25.71 16.15
N ALA A 75 -2.05 25.17 15.84
CA ALA A 75 -3.34 25.71 16.26
C ALA A 75 -4.43 24.65 16.13
N ARG A 76 -5.60 24.93 16.70
CA ARG A 76 -6.83 24.16 16.47
C ARG A 76 -7.76 24.96 15.56
N ASP A 77 -8.34 24.27 14.59
CA ASP A 77 -9.39 24.79 13.73
C ASP A 77 -10.72 24.27 14.27
N ASP A 78 -11.52 25.15 14.85
CA ASP A 78 -12.78 24.78 15.52
C ASP A 78 -13.91 24.50 14.52
N ASP A 79 -13.86 25.11 13.33
CA ASP A 79 -14.86 24.91 12.27
C ASP A 79 -14.72 23.51 11.66
N LEU A 80 -13.47 23.08 11.43
CA LEU A 80 -13.15 21.73 10.94
C LEU A 80 -12.99 20.71 12.08
N ASN A 81 -12.96 21.17 13.34
CA ASN A 81 -12.75 20.36 14.54
C ASN A 81 -11.43 19.56 14.53
N VAL A 82 -10.36 20.12 13.95
CA VAL A 82 -9.05 19.46 13.74
C VAL A 82 -7.90 20.20 14.43
N THR A 83 -6.89 19.44 14.86
CA THR A 83 -5.65 19.99 15.43
C THR A 83 -4.53 19.95 14.40
N MET A 84 -3.85 21.08 14.19
CA MET A 84 -2.79 21.20 13.20
C MET A 84 -1.41 21.07 13.83
N TYR A 85 -0.53 20.31 13.19
CA TYR A 85 0.86 20.14 13.57
C TYR A 85 1.78 20.39 12.38
N SER A 86 2.91 21.05 12.61
CA SER A 86 3.89 21.35 11.56
C SER A 86 5.30 21.01 12.00
N TYR A 87 6.19 20.90 11.02
CA TYR A 87 7.61 20.77 11.30
C TYR A 87 8.12 22.09 11.92
N PRO A 88 8.98 22.03 12.96
CA PRO A 88 9.40 23.22 13.73
C PRO A 88 10.15 24.24 12.86
N ASN A 89 10.84 23.75 11.83
CA ASN A 89 11.66 24.56 10.95
C ASN A 89 10.98 24.89 9.61
N ASP A 90 9.81 24.30 9.33
CA ASP A 90 9.08 24.55 8.08
C ASP A 90 7.55 24.53 8.31
N PRO A 91 6.91 25.71 8.46
CA PRO A 91 5.46 25.81 8.64
C PRO A 91 4.68 25.71 7.32
N ARG A 92 5.33 25.50 6.17
CA ARG A 92 4.64 25.40 4.87
C ARG A 92 3.76 24.17 4.75
N VAL A 93 3.95 23.19 5.62
CA VAL A 93 3.17 21.95 5.65
C VAL A 93 2.64 21.73 7.05
N SER A 94 1.32 21.60 7.17
CA SER A 94 0.64 21.20 8.40
C SER A 94 -0.14 19.92 8.17
N ILE A 95 -0.01 18.98 9.09
CA ILE A 95 -0.81 17.76 9.17
C ILE A 95 -1.96 18.04 10.12
N LEU A 96 -3.16 17.66 9.71
CA LEU A 96 -4.40 17.89 10.45
C LEU A 96 -4.83 16.57 11.08
N PHE A 97 -5.16 16.60 12.37
CA PHE A 97 -5.66 15.46 13.11
C PHE A 97 -7.07 15.71 13.59
N ASP A 98 -7.94 14.71 13.46
CA ASP A 98 -9.28 14.75 14.01
C ASP A 98 -9.27 14.71 15.56
N SER A 99 -10.45 14.78 16.16
CA SER A 99 -10.61 14.67 17.63
C SER A 99 -10.23 13.29 18.20
N TYR A 100 -10.14 12.27 17.35
CA TYR A 100 -9.75 10.90 17.72
C TYR A 100 -8.24 10.66 17.59
N GLY A 101 -7.50 11.63 17.06
CA GLY A 101 -6.06 11.56 16.89
C GLY A 101 -5.62 10.87 15.60
N ASN A 102 -6.49 10.73 14.61
CA ASN A 102 -6.18 10.20 13.28
C ASN A 102 -5.89 11.31 12.28
N ILE A 103 -5.10 11.02 11.25
CA ILE A 103 -4.89 11.95 10.14
C ILE A 103 -6.22 12.29 9.44
N ALA A 104 -6.58 13.57 9.46
CA ALA A 104 -7.75 14.13 8.81
C ALA A 104 -7.41 14.83 7.49
N GLY A 105 -6.15 15.25 7.30
CA GLY A 105 -5.71 15.86 6.06
C GLY A 105 -4.34 16.53 6.12
N LEU A 106 -4.01 17.20 5.02
CA LEU A 106 -2.80 18.01 4.87
C LEU A 106 -3.18 19.41 4.41
N ARG A 107 -2.52 20.43 4.97
CA ARG A 107 -2.64 21.82 4.56
C ARG A 107 -1.27 22.35 4.19
N THR A 108 -1.18 22.91 3.00
CA THR A 108 0.03 23.58 2.53
C THR A 108 -0.16 25.09 2.58
N ALA A 109 0.88 25.80 2.98
CA ALA A 109 0.93 27.24 3.05
C ALA A 109 2.19 27.73 2.33
N TYR A 110 2.12 28.91 1.73
CA TYR A 110 3.28 29.57 1.16
C TYR A 110 3.66 30.76 2.03
N ILE A 111 4.97 30.97 2.20
CA ILE A 111 5.49 32.16 2.86
C ILE A 111 5.53 33.26 1.81
N LYS A 112 4.69 34.29 1.98
CA LYS A 112 4.72 35.47 1.12
C LYS A 112 6.01 36.25 1.39
N ALA A 113 6.79 36.47 0.35
CA ALA A 113 7.99 37.32 0.36
C ALA A 113 7.62 38.80 0.47
#